data_AF-A0A2E7KSQ6-F1
#
_entry.id   AF-A0A2E7KSQ6-F1
#
_cell.length_a   1.000
_cell.length_b   1.000
_cell.length_c   1.000
_cell.angle_alpha   90.00
_cell.angle_beta   90.00
_cell.angle_gamma   90.00
#
_symmetry.space_group_name_H-M   'P 1'
#
loop_
_entity.id
_entity.type
_entity.pdbx_description
1 polymer ?
#
loop_
_entity_poly.entity_id
_entity_poly.type
_entity_poly.pdbx_seq_one_letter_code
_entity_poly.pdbx_strand_id
1 'polypeptide(L)'
;MDGEQVSEASGGTLGRAYEDLVGELKRDLDGRQSTALLNDDVSTFGVPDPRILICGCGGSGNNTMNRITHLGAEGAITVAINTDKQHLDHTRALQKLLVGRHITRGLGAGGDPSTGRKCAEAGRDVITQIVSGADLVFITAGLGGGTGT
;
A
#
# COMPACT_ATOMS: atom_id res chain seq x y z
N MET A 1 36.88 -67.00 -22.06
CA MET A 1 35.41 -66.96 -21.92
C MET A 1 35.17 -67.85 -20.71
N ASP A 2 34.97 -67.37 -19.49
CA ASP A 2 34.44 -66.11 -18.95
C ASP A 2 35.04 -65.94 -17.54
N GLY A 3 35.50 -64.76 -17.11
CA GLY A 3 34.63 -63.70 -16.60
C GLY A 3 34.63 -63.74 -15.06
N GLU A 4 35.76 -63.41 -14.44
CA GLU A 4 35.93 -63.30 -13.00
C GLU A 4 35.15 -62.09 -12.48
N GLN A 5 34.20 -62.33 -11.56
CA GLN A 5 33.31 -61.33 -10.99
C GLN A 5 34.09 -60.33 -10.13
N VAL A 6 34.05 -59.05 -10.51
CA VAL A 6 34.61 -57.94 -9.73
C VAL A 6 33.65 -57.61 -8.59
N SER A 7 34.18 -57.61 -7.36
CA SER A 7 33.48 -57.22 -6.15
C SER A 7 33.23 -55.71 -6.10
N GLU A 8 31.98 -55.27 -6.12
CA GLU A 8 31.59 -53.91 -5.74
C GLU A 8 31.32 -53.85 -4.22
N ALA A 9 32.31 -53.34 -3.48
CA ALA A 9 32.11 -52.82 -2.14
C ALA A 9 32.43 -51.31 -2.17
N SER A 10 31.55 -50.50 -1.58
CA SER A 10 31.83 -49.22 -0.87
C SER A 10 30.90 -48.00 -1.15
N GLY A 11 29.72 -48.16 -1.76
CA GLY A 11 28.80 -47.03 -1.98
C GLY A 11 27.86 -46.65 -0.81
N GLY A 12 27.76 -47.48 0.25
CA GLY A 12 26.58 -47.49 1.13
C GLY A 12 26.53 -46.47 2.28
N THR A 13 27.66 -45.88 2.68
CA THR A 13 27.74 -45.14 3.96
C THR A 13 27.69 -43.63 3.77
N LEU A 14 28.31 -43.11 2.72
CA LEU A 14 28.37 -41.66 2.46
C LEU A 14 27.03 -41.09 1.98
N GLY A 15 26.29 -41.84 1.17
CA GLY A 15 24.97 -41.45 0.68
C GLY A 15 23.94 -41.36 1.80
N ARG A 16 23.94 -42.32 2.73
CA ARG A 16 23.05 -42.29 3.90
C ARG A 16 23.38 -41.14 4.85
N ALA A 17 24.65 -40.91 5.13
CA ALA A 17 25.06 -39.78 5.98
C ALA A 17 24.68 -38.42 5.36
N TYR A 18 24.75 -38.30 4.03
CA TYR A 18 24.29 -37.11 3.32
C TYR A 18 22.77 -36.96 3.40
N GLU A 19 22.00 -38.03 3.18
CA GLU A 19 20.54 -37.99 3.29
C GLU A 19 20.06 -37.69 4.72
N ASP A 20 20.74 -38.26 5.73
CA ASP A 20 20.45 -37.99 7.13
C ASP A 20 20.73 -36.53 7.49
N LEU A 21 21.86 -35.97 7.03
CA LEU A 21 22.21 -34.56 7.23
C LEU A 21 21.23 -33.61 6.53
N VAL A 22 20.82 -33.94 5.30
CA VAL A 22 19.79 -33.18 4.56
C VAL A 22 18.44 -33.26 5.27
N GLY A 23 18.08 -34.44 5.81
CA GLY A 23 16.88 -34.64 6.59
C GLY A 23 16.88 -33.85 7.91
N GLU A 24 18.04 -33.78 8.58
CA GLU A 24 18.22 -33.01 9.81
C GLU A 24 18.16 -31.50 9.55
N LEU A 25 18.81 -31.03 8.49
CA LEU A 25 18.78 -29.62 8.07
C LEU A 25 17.36 -29.17 7.69
N LYS A 26 16.60 -30.02 6.98
CA LYS A 26 15.18 -29.76 6.66
C LYS A 26 14.32 -29.66 7.93
N ARG A 27 14.50 -30.58 8.88
CA ARG A 27 13.77 -30.55 10.16
C ARG A 27 14.08 -29.29 10.99
N ASP A 28 15.33 -28.86 11.01
CA ASP A 28 15.75 -27.62 11.69
C ASP A 28 15.22 -26.35 11.00
N LEU A 29 15.06 -26.39 9.68
CA LEU A 29 14.43 -25.33 8.88
C LEU A 29 12.90 -25.30 9.02
N ASP A 30 12.23 -26.44 9.24
CA ASP A 30 10.78 -26.51 9.43
C ASP A 30 10.35 -26.03 10.84
N GLY A 31 11.21 -26.20 11.85
CA GLY A 31 10.92 -25.84 13.26
C GLY A 31 11.11 -24.35 13.60
N ARG A 32 11.83 -23.60 12.78
CA ARG A 32 11.94 -22.14 12.84
C ARG A 32 11.20 -21.62 11.64
N GLN A 33 10.20 -20.75 11.77
CA GLN A 33 9.58 -20.12 10.60
C GLN A 33 10.70 -19.57 9.71
N SER A 34 10.94 -20.23 8.57
CA SER A 34 12.06 -19.89 7.69
C SER A 34 11.87 -18.45 7.25
N THR A 35 12.87 -17.60 7.49
CA THR A 35 12.83 -16.20 7.06
C THR A 35 13.04 -16.06 5.55
N ALA A 36 13.23 -17.18 4.83
CA ALA A 36 13.42 -17.24 3.39
C ALA A 36 12.58 -18.37 2.79
N LEU A 37 11.97 -18.10 1.65
CA LEU A 37 11.23 -19.09 0.87
C LEU A 37 12.07 -19.55 -0.32
N LEU A 38 12.03 -20.85 -0.61
CA LEU A 38 12.61 -21.40 -1.83
C LEU A 38 11.58 -21.33 -2.97
N ASN A 39 12.02 -21.51 -4.22
CA ASN A 39 11.21 -21.27 -5.42
C ASN A 39 9.80 -21.88 -5.37
N ASP A 40 9.67 -23.09 -4.83
CA ASP A 40 8.39 -23.80 -4.75
C ASP A 40 7.45 -23.16 -3.70
N ASP A 41 8.00 -22.66 -2.60
CA ASP A 41 7.27 -22.02 -1.50
C ASP A 41 6.96 -20.53 -1.76
N VAL A 42 7.72 -19.87 -2.64
CA VAL A 42 7.42 -18.49 -3.05
C VAL A 42 6.07 -18.42 -3.77
N SER A 43 5.73 -19.45 -4.55
CA SER A 43 4.47 -19.49 -5.31
C SER A 43 3.22 -19.65 -4.43
N THR A 44 3.38 -20.22 -3.23
CA THR A 44 2.29 -20.41 -2.25
C THR A 44 2.16 -19.24 -1.29
N PHE A 45 3.17 -18.36 -1.22
CA PHE A 45 3.10 -17.10 -0.51
C PHE A 45 2.36 -16.06 -1.36
N GLY A 46 1.12 -15.76 -0.98
CA GLY A 46 0.25 -14.86 -1.75
C GLY A 46 0.88 -13.50 -2.04
N VAL A 47 0.51 -12.91 -3.18
CA VAL A 47 0.92 -11.54 -3.52
C VAL A 47 0.22 -10.58 -2.55
N PRO A 48 0.97 -9.74 -1.80
CA PRO A 48 0.34 -8.73 -0.95
C PRO A 48 -0.52 -7.77 -1.77
N ASP A 49 -1.73 -7.49 -1.31
CA ASP A 49 -2.66 -6.52 -1.91
C ASP A 49 -2.90 -5.34 -0.95
N PRO A 50 -1.94 -4.40 -0.86
CA PRO A 50 -2.05 -3.28 0.07
C PRO A 50 -3.11 -2.29 -0.39
N ARG A 51 -3.97 -1.84 0.53
CA ARG A 51 -4.94 -0.77 0.27
C ARG A 51 -4.24 0.60 0.31
N ILE A 52 -3.93 1.14 -0.87
CA ILE A 52 -3.27 2.44 -1.04
C ILE A 52 -4.29 3.55 -1.27
N LEU A 53 -4.20 4.64 -0.51
CA LEU A 53 -4.99 5.85 -0.70
C LEU A 53 -4.11 7.04 -1.11
N ILE A 54 -4.64 7.87 -2.00
CA ILE A 54 -4.04 9.15 -2.37
C ILE A 54 -5.05 10.26 -2.12
N CYS A 55 -4.77 11.10 -1.13
CA CYS A 55 -5.60 12.21 -0.69
C CYS A 55 -5.04 13.55 -1.20
N GLY A 56 -5.71 14.18 -2.16
CA GLY A 56 -5.43 15.53 -2.60
C GLY A 56 -6.18 16.56 -1.77
N CYS A 57 -5.46 17.46 -1.10
CA CYS A 57 -6.04 18.49 -0.23
C CYS A 57 -5.91 19.89 -0.85
N GLY A 58 -7.03 20.62 -0.87
CA GLY A 58 -7.11 21.98 -1.39
C GLY A 58 -6.89 22.04 -2.90
N GLY A 59 -6.69 23.24 -3.43
CA GLY A 59 -6.75 23.43 -4.88
C GLY A 59 -5.63 22.74 -5.67
N SER A 60 -4.38 22.91 -5.22
CA SER A 60 -3.25 22.25 -5.87
C SER A 60 -3.33 20.72 -5.73
N GLY A 61 -3.69 20.21 -4.54
CA GLY A 61 -3.88 18.77 -4.33
C GLY A 61 -4.97 18.18 -5.24
N ASN A 62 -6.10 18.88 -5.39
CA ASN A 62 -7.16 18.48 -6.31
C ASN A 62 -6.73 18.51 -7.78
N ASN A 63 -5.91 19.49 -8.19
CA ASN A 63 -5.31 19.49 -9.54
C ASN A 63 -4.37 18.31 -9.74
N THR A 64 -3.61 17.90 -8.71
CA THR A 64 -2.82 16.67 -8.74
C THR A 64 -3.72 15.45 -8.90
N MET A 65 -4.87 15.38 -8.21
CA MET A 65 -5.82 14.26 -8.35
C MET A 65 -6.36 14.13 -9.77
N ASN A 66 -6.64 15.24 -10.44
CA ASN A 66 -7.04 15.23 -11.85
C ASN A 66 -6.01 14.52 -12.73
N ARG A 67 -4.72 14.79 -12.51
CA ARG A 67 -3.63 14.20 -13.28
C ARG A 67 -3.44 12.73 -12.94
N ILE A 68 -3.43 12.37 -11.66
CA ILE A 68 -3.27 10.98 -11.20
C ILE A 68 -4.42 10.11 -11.72
N THR A 69 -5.65 10.59 -11.61
CA THR A 69 -6.83 9.87 -12.10
C THR A 69 -6.82 9.76 -13.62
N HIS A 70 -6.33 10.77 -14.33
CA HIS A 70 -6.23 10.73 -15.80
C HIS A 70 -5.16 9.76 -16.31
N LEU A 71 -4.03 9.64 -15.61
CA LEU A 71 -2.94 8.73 -15.97
C LEU A 71 -3.23 7.26 -15.63
N GLY A 72 -4.31 6.98 -14.89
CA GLY A 72 -4.70 5.61 -14.53
C GLY A 72 -3.81 5.02 -13.45
N ALA A 73 -3.81 5.61 -12.25
CA ALA A 73 -3.16 5.02 -11.08
C ALA A 73 -3.86 3.71 -10.66
N GLU A 74 -3.47 2.59 -11.28
CA GLU A 74 -3.95 1.26 -10.94
C GLU A 74 -3.59 0.90 -9.50
N GLY A 75 -4.55 0.35 -8.76
CA GLY A 75 -4.37 -0.09 -7.37
C GLY A 75 -4.47 1.00 -6.29
N ALA A 76 -4.63 2.27 -6.65
CA ALA A 76 -4.75 3.36 -5.67
C ALA A 76 -6.15 3.99 -5.64
N ILE A 77 -6.69 4.21 -4.44
CA ILE A 77 -7.96 4.90 -4.23
C ILE A 77 -7.69 6.42 -4.17
N THR A 78 -8.22 7.17 -5.14
CA THR A 78 -8.06 8.63 -5.18
C THR A 78 -9.17 9.36 -4.42
N VAL A 79 -8.77 10.26 -3.52
CA VAL A 79 -9.66 11.06 -2.68
C VAL A 79 -9.32 12.54 -2.85
N ALA A 80 -10.31 13.36 -3.22
CA ALA A 80 -10.18 14.81 -3.27
C ALA A 80 -10.87 15.47 -2.07
N ILE A 81 -10.17 16.32 -1.33
CA ILE A 81 -10.66 16.99 -0.13
C ILE A 81 -10.52 18.50 -0.32
N ASN A 82 -11.62 19.25 -0.24
CA ASN A 82 -11.57 20.70 -0.40
C ASN A 82 -12.66 21.40 0.41
N THR A 83 -12.48 22.69 0.69
CA THR A 83 -13.50 23.60 1.27
C THR A 83 -14.24 24.39 0.20
N ASP A 84 -13.72 24.40 -1.03
CA ASP A 84 -14.30 25.02 -2.22
C ASP A 84 -15.09 23.97 -3.00
N LYS A 85 -16.42 24.18 -3.07
CA LYS A 85 -17.34 23.27 -3.77
C LYS A 85 -17.14 23.33 -5.28
N GLN A 86 -16.93 24.52 -5.84
CA GLN A 86 -16.79 24.69 -7.29
C GLN A 86 -15.55 23.96 -7.79
N HIS A 87 -14.42 24.09 -7.09
CA HIS A 87 -13.21 23.37 -7.46
C HIS A 87 -13.38 21.86 -7.31
N LEU A 88 -14.03 21.41 -6.22
CA LEU A 88 -14.28 20.00 -5.98
C LEU A 88 -15.16 19.35 -7.05
N ASP A 89 -16.17 20.05 -7.56
CA ASP A 89 -17.03 19.57 -8.65
C ASP A 89 -16.22 19.25 -9.91
N HIS A 90 -15.27 20.12 -10.27
CA HIS A 90 -14.40 19.97 -11.44
C HIS A 90 -13.21 19.03 -11.21
N THR A 91 -13.04 18.49 -9.99
CA THR A 91 -11.98 17.53 -9.67
C THR A 91 -12.40 16.11 -10.07
N ARG A 92 -11.48 15.28 -10.55
CA ARG A 92 -11.65 13.86 -10.87
C ARG A 92 -10.93 13.07 -9.79
N ALA A 93 -11.71 12.32 -9.02
CA ALA A 93 -11.27 11.41 -7.98
C ALA A 93 -12.38 10.37 -7.76
N LEU A 94 -12.03 9.18 -7.27
CA LEU A 94 -13.02 8.16 -6.91
C LEU A 94 -13.93 8.62 -5.79
N GLN A 95 -13.36 9.35 -4.81
CA GLN A 95 -14.11 9.95 -3.72
C GLN A 95 -13.83 11.45 -3.61
N LYS A 96 -14.87 12.22 -3.30
CA LYS A 96 -14.80 13.67 -3.08
C LYS A 96 -15.37 14.02 -1.72
N LEU A 97 -14.68 14.87 -0.98
CA LEU A 97 -15.09 15.34 0.33
C LEU A 97 -15.07 16.88 0.39
N LEU A 98 -16.24 17.47 0.58
CA LEU A 98 -16.38 18.88 0.92
C LEU A 98 -16.30 19.05 2.44
N VAL A 99 -15.17 19.56 2.94
CA VAL A 99 -14.99 19.85 4.37
C VAL A 99 -15.43 21.27 4.72
N GLY A 100 -15.87 21.47 5.97
CA GLY A 100 -16.21 22.80 6.46
C GLY A 100 -17.43 23.47 5.83
N ARG A 101 -18.40 22.69 5.28
CA ARG A 101 -19.62 23.24 4.64
C ARG A 101 -20.33 24.31 5.48
N HIS A 102 -20.44 24.13 6.80
CA HIS A 102 -21.10 25.10 7.69
C HIS A 102 -20.22 26.31 8.05
N ILE A 103 -18.91 26.23 7.80
CA ILE A 103 -17.93 27.29 8.06
C ILE A 103 -17.78 28.19 6.83
N THR A 104 -17.50 27.59 5.67
CA THR A 104 -17.19 28.33 4.43
C THR A 104 -18.38 28.47 3.49
N ARG A 105 -19.48 27.73 3.74
CA ARG A 105 -20.62 27.61 2.82
C ARG A 105 -20.23 27.09 1.43
N GLY A 106 -19.09 26.40 1.33
CA GLY A 106 -18.54 25.90 0.08
C GLY A 106 -17.77 26.93 -0.76
N LEU A 107 -17.47 28.12 -0.20
CA LEU A 107 -16.75 29.20 -0.88
C LEU A 107 -15.22 29.11 -0.73
N GLY A 108 -14.71 28.10 -0.02
CA GLY A 108 -13.28 27.95 0.24
C GLY A 108 -12.79 28.62 1.53
N ALA A 109 -11.53 28.35 1.89
CA ALA A 109 -10.87 28.89 3.09
C ALA A 109 -10.25 30.29 2.89
N GLY A 110 -10.40 30.89 1.69
CA GLY A 110 -9.95 32.26 1.42
C GLY A 110 -8.44 32.52 1.56
N GLY A 111 -7.61 31.47 1.49
CA GLY A 111 -6.16 31.59 1.70
C GLY A 111 -5.71 31.55 3.16
N ASP A 112 -6.63 31.43 4.12
CA ASP A 112 -6.30 31.36 5.55
C ASP A 112 -6.16 29.90 6.05
N PRO A 113 -4.94 29.47 6.45
CA PRO A 113 -4.72 28.12 6.98
C PRO A 113 -5.48 27.82 8.26
N SER A 114 -5.78 28.84 9.08
CA SER A 114 -6.52 28.64 10.32
C SER A 114 -7.98 28.24 10.03
N THR A 115 -8.57 28.82 8.99
CA THR A 115 -9.89 28.43 8.48
C THR A 115 -9.84 27.03 7.85
N GLY A 116 -8.82 26.71 7.06
CA GLY A 116 -8.63 25.35 6.51
C GLY A 116 -8.56 24.27 7.59
N ARG A 117 -7.75 24.50 8.62
CA ARG A 117 -7.64 23.62 9.80
C ARG A 117 -9.00 23.38 10.46
N LYS A 118 -9.75 24.44 10.79
CA LYS A 118 -11.09 24.31 11.40
C LYS A 118 -12.04 23.49 10.54
N CYS A 119 -11.96 23.66 9.21
CA CYS A 119 -12.78 22.88 8.27
C CYS A 119 -12.40 21.40 8.28
N ALA A 120 -11.12 21.07 8.32
CA ALA A 120 -10.63 19.71 8.41
C ALA A 120 -10.99 19.05 9.76
N GLU A 121 -10.86 19.78 10.87
CA GLU A 121 -11.27 19.34 12.21
C GLU A 121 -12.77 19.03 12.26
N ALA A 122 -13.61 19.89 11.67
CA ALA A 122 -15.05 19.64 11.57
C ALA A 122 -15.41 18.45 10.66
N GLY A 123 -14.51 18.05 9.77
CA GLY A 123 -14.64 16.87 8.91
C GLY A 123 -13.96 15.61 9.45
N ARG A 124 -13.40 15.66 10.67
CA ARG A 124 -12.52 14.61 11.23
C ARG A 124 -13.13 13.21 11.14
N ASP A 125 -14.39 13.04 11.55
CA ASP A 125 -15.02 11.72 11.58
C ASP A 125 -15.10 11.09 10.18
N VAL A 126 -15.43 11.88 9.17
CA VAL A 126 -15.51 11.42 7.78
C VAL A 126 -14.12 11.15 7.22
N ILE A 127 -13.13 11.99 7.52
CA ILE A 127 -11.73 11.76 7.12
C ILE A 127 -11.22 10.46 7.75
N THR A 128 -11.50 10.23 9.04
CA THR A 128 -11.16 8.99 9.74
C THR A 128 -11.80 7.78 9.05
N GLN A 129 -13.07 7.84 8.66
CA GLN A 129 -13.73 6.74 7.94
C GLN A 129 -13.06 6.45 6.59
N ILE A 130 -12.66 7.48 5.85
CA ILE A 130 -11.99 7.32 4.54
C ILE A 130 -10.66 6.57 4.69
N VAL A 131 -9.82 7.03 5.62
CA VAL A 131 -8.47 6.49 5.80
C VAL A 131 -8.45 5.17 6.60
N SER A 132 -9.55 4.82 7.28
CA SER A 132 -9.63 3.58 8.05
C SER A 132 -9.39 2.36 7.15
N GLY A 133 -8.53 1.45 7.60
CA GLY A 133 -8.17 0.24 6.86
C GLY A 133 -7.25 0.47 5.66
N ALA A 134 -6.62 1.64 5.53
CA ALA A 134 -5.59 1.88 4.52
C ALA A 134 -4.23 1.43 5.07
N ASP A 135 -3.47 0.67 4.27
CA ASP A 135 -2.10 0.29 4.63
C ASP A 135 -1.12 1.44 4.38
N LEU A 136 -1.41 2.27 3.38
CA LEU A 136 -0.61 3.43 3.01
C LEU A 136 -1.50 4.59 2.55
N VAL A 137 -1.22 5.79 3.07
CA VAL A 137 -1.93 7.02 2.72
C VAL A 137 -0.95 8.08 2.26
N PHE A 138 -1.06 8.51 1.01
CA PHE A 138 -0.35 9.66 0.46
C PHE A 138 -1.21 10.90 0.63
N ILE A 139 -0.63 11.97 1.17
CA ILE A 139 -1.28 13.29 1.23
C ILE A 139 -0.53 14.21 0.28
N THR A 140 -1.25 14.84 -0.65
CA THR A 140 -0.70 15.84 -1.56
C THR A 140 -1.45 17.15 -1.42
N ALA A 141 -0.70 18.21 -1.19
CA ALA A 141 -1.21 19.56 -1.07
C ALA A 141 -0.18 20.55 -1.61
N GLY A 142 -0.66 21.67 -2.15
CA GLY A 142 0.17 22.84 -2.37
C GLY A 142 0.10 23.71 -1.12
N LEU A 143 1.24 23.94 -0.48
CA LEU A 143 1.33 24.80 0.69
C LEU A 143 1.26 26.28 0.30
N GLY A 144 0.89 27.13 1.26
CA GLY A 144 0.77 28.59 1.09
C GLY A 144 -0.65 29.09 0.84
N GLY A 145 -1.60 28.19 0.57
CA GLY A 145 -3.03 28.50 0.54
C GLY A 145 -3.73 28.24 1.88
N GLY A 146 -5.06 28.32 1.91
CA GLY A 146 -5.82 28.08 3.15
C GLY A 146 -6.21 26.62 3.38
N THR A 147 -6.71 25.92 2.37
CA THR A 147 -7.28 24.57 2.56
C THR A 147 -6.24 23.46 2.65
N GLY A 148 -5.18 23.56 1.85
CA GLY A 148 -4.15 22.52 1.77
C GLY A 148 -3.06 22.67 2.84
N THR A 149 -2.91 23.86 3.42
CA THR A 149 -1.95 24.18 4.50
C THR A 149 -2.63 24.01 5.85
#